data_AF-A0A7R9B9L3-F1
#
_entry.id   AF-A0A7R9B9L3-F1
#
_cell.length_a   1.000
_cell.length_b   1.000
_cell.length_c   1.000
_cell.angle_alpha   90.00
_cell.angle_beta   90.00
_cell.angle_gamma   90.00
#
_symmetry.space_group_name_H-M   'P 1'
#
loop_
_entity.id
_entity.type
_entity.pdbx_description
1 polymer ?
#
loop_
_entity_poly.entity_id
_entity_poly.type
_entity_poly.pdbx_seq_one_letter_code
_entity_poly.pdbx_strand_id
1 'polypeptide(L)'
;MTSHQESIEKKFLFKFPTCTTNQDYKLEIPIIIPYPGCTKELTQRLISSFKLPCYIEKDLYPALDAFVNEETKNYYDDVAEKVIESSKNGEIDVEAVVKAWEKAFKEETIEYADPQGATDEELFSTVYHKLVHSPALETILQVEHSYALAVKELTTQRDEQVAALTARWAGFILGGLSRLSAVYPLFILK
;
A
#
# COMPACT_ATOMS: atom_id res chain seq x y z
N MET A 1 -21.93 -8.52 7.54
CA MET A 1 -22.56 -9.75 7.01
C MET A 1 -21.44 -10.75 6.80
N THR A 2 -21.33 -11.74 7.68
CA THR A 2 -20.28 -12.76 7.61
C THR A 2 -20.54 -13.62 6.39
N SER A 3 -19.66 -13.50 5.39
CA SER A 3 -19.58 -14.42 4.26
C SER A 3 -19.51 -15.84 4.81
N HIS A 4 -20.58 -16.62 4.66
CA HIS A 4 -20.49 -18.06 4.79
C HIS A 4 -19.71 -18.53 3.57
N GLN A 5 -18.38 -18.60 3.69
CA GLN A 5 -17.58 -19.36 2.75
C GLN A 5 -17.98 -20.82 2.92
N GLU A 6 -18.91 -21.27 2.07
CA GLU A 6 -19.09 -22.70 1.87
C GLU A 6 -17.72 -23.27 1.51
N SER A 7 -17.31 -24.30 2.23
CA SER A 7 -16.02 -24.93 2.03
C SER A 7 -16.28 -26.42 1.80
N ILE A 8 -15.69 -26.94 0.73
CA ILE A 8 -15.92 -28.30 0.28
C ILE A 8 -14.70 -29.13 0.66
N GLU A 9 -14.93 -30.29 1.27
CA GLU A 9 -13.88 -31.27 1.51
C GLU A 9 -13.63 -32.09 0.24
N LYS A 10 -12.40 -32.01 -0.30
CA LYS A 10 -11.94 -32.87 -1.39
C LYS A 10 -10.77 -33.74 -0.95
N LYS A 11 -10.73 -34.97 -1.46
CA LYS A 11 -9.69 -35.94 -1.13
C LYS A 11 -8.51 -35.78 -2.08
N PHE A 12 -7.35 -35.47 -1.53
CA PHE A 12 -6.08 -35.51 -2.24
C PHE A 12 -5.50 -36.91 -2.16
N LEU A 13 -5.23 -37.52 -3.32
CA LEU A 13 -4.58 -38.82 -3.43
C LEU A 13 -3.18 -38.65 -4.01
N PHE A 14 -2.16 -38.98 -3.22
CA PHE A 14 -0.77 -38.95 -3.65
C PHE A 14 -0.14 -40.34 -3.52
N LYS A 15 0.57 -40.78 -4.56
CA LYS A 15 1.23 -42.08 -4.60
C LYS A 15 2.73 -41.89 -4.70
N PHE A 16 3.50 -42.56 -3.86
CA PHE A 16 4.96 -42.54 -3.94
C PHE A 16 5.56 -43.93 -3.72
N PRO A 17 6.66 -44.26 -4.41
CA PRO A 17 7.35 -45.53 -4.23
C PRO A 17 8.14 -45.52 -2.90
N THR A 18 8.00 -46.55 -2.09
CA THR A 18 8.88 -46.75 -0.93
C THR A 18 10.16 -47.48 -1.35
N CYS A 19 11.33 -46.94 -1.01
CA CYS A 19 12.62 -47.54 -1.40
C CYS A 19 12.90 -48.91 -0.75
N THR A 20 12.16 -49.28 0.30
CA THR A 20 12.38 -50.47 1.12
C THR A 20 11.53 -51.67 0.71
N THR A 21 10.38 -51.41 0.11
CA THR A 21 9.40 -52.40 -0.34
C THR A 21 8.92 -51.88 -1.69
N ASN A 22 9.08 -52.61 -2.80
CA ASN A 22 8.63 -52.23 -4.15
C ASN A 22 7.08 -52.10 -4.26
N GLN A 23 6.47 -51.34 -3.37
CA GLN A 23 5.04 -51.10 -3.21
C GLN A 23 4.82 -49.58 -3.21
N ASP A 24 3.78 -49.16 -3.92
CA ASP A 24 3.36 -47.76 -3.97
C ASP A 24 2.56 -47.44 -2.71
N TYR A 25 3.08 -46.57 -1.87
CA TYR A 25 2.32 -46.05 -0.73
C TYR A 25 1.33 -44.99 -1.21
N LYS A 26 0.06 -45.10 -0.78
CA LYS A 26 -1.01 -44.16 -1.12
C LYS A 26 -1.33 -43.30 0.09
N LEU A 27 -1.15 -41.99 -0.05
CA LEU A 27 -1.50 -40.98 0.93
C LEU A 27 -2.84 -40.35 0.51
N GLU A 28 -3.87 -40.57 1.33
CA GLU A 28 -5.21 -39.99 1.13
C GLU A 28 -5.48 -38.98 2.23
N ILE A 29 -5.66 -37.71 1.85
CA ILE A 29 -5.84 -36.60 2.79
C ILE A 29 -7.08 -35.79 2.41
N PRO A 30 -8.03 -35.57 3.33
CA PRO A 30 -9.11 -34.61 3.11
C PRO A 30 -8.56 -33.18 3.23
N ILE A 31 -8.81 -32.36 2.21
CA ILE A 31 -8.43 -30.95 2.15
C ILE A 31 -9.69 -30.11 1.98
N ILE A 32 -9.79 -29.05 2.78
CA ILE A 32 -10.88 -28.08 2.71
C ILE A 32 -10.55 -27.04 1.63
N ILE A 33 -11.48 -26.81 0.73
CA ILE A 33 -11.34 -25.93 -0.44
C ILE A 33 -12.43 -24.85 -0.42
N PRO A 34 -12.11 -23.57 -0.62
CA PRO A 34 -10.78 -23.01 -0.86
C PRO A 34 -9.88 -23.10 0.40
N TYR A 35 -8.61 -23.46 0.22
CA TYR A 35 -7.67 -23.59 1.34
C TYR A 35 -7.21 -22.20 1.79
N PRO A 36 -7.47 -21.77 3.05
CA PRO A 36 -7.17 -20.41 3.49
C PRO A 36 -5.70 -20.18 3.87
N GLY A 37 -4.88 -21.24 3.91
CA GLY A 37 -3.51 -21.20 4.41
C GLY A 37 -2.43 -21.36 3.34
N CYS A 38 -1.18 -21.53 3.79
CA CYS A 38 -0.04 -21.78 2.92
C CYS A 38 0.13 -23.28 2.60
N THR A 39 0.15 -23.65 1.32
CA THR A 39 0.33 -25.03 0.84
C THR A 39 1.66 -25.65 1.31
N LYS A 40 2.70 -24.82 1.52
CA LYS A 40 3.99 -25.26 2.09
C LYS A 40 3.87 -25.71 3.53
N GLU A 41 3.16 -24.94 4.36
CA GLU A 41 2.91 -25.30 5.77
C GLU A 41 2.07 -26.56 5.87
N LEU A 42 1.06 -26.69 5.01
CA LEU A 42 0.26 -27.91 4.90
C LEU A 42 1.15 -29.11 4.56
N THR A 43 2.03 -28.99 3.57
CA THR A 43 2.99 -30.04 3.19
C THR A 43 3.88 -30.45 4.35
N GLN A 44 4.47 -29.48 5.06
CA GLN A 44 5.34 -29.72 6.22
C GLN A 44 4.60 -30.39 7.38
N ARG A 45 3.35 -29.98 7.63
CA ARG A 45 2.48 -30.60 8.63
C ARG A 45 2.15 -32.03 8.28
N LEU A 46 1.92 -32.33 7.00
CA LEU A 46 1.68 -33.69 6.52
C LEU A 46 2.93 -34.56 6.69
N ILE A 47 4.09 -34.06 6.28
CA ILE A 47 5.38 -34.77 6.45
C ILE A 47 5.63 -35.10 7.91
N SER A 48 5.43 -34.13 8.81
CA SER A 48 5.62 -34.29 10.26
C SER A 48 4.61 -35.27 10.87
N SER A 49 3.34 -35.19 10.45
CA SER A 49 2.26 -36.02 11.01
C SER A 49 2.35 -37.48 10.57
N PHE A 50 2.73 -37.71 9.30
CA PHE A 50 2.85 -39.05 8.71
C PHE A 50 4.28 -39.62 8.77
N LYS A 51 5.23 -38.90 9.37
CA LYS A 51 6.66 -39.27 9.47
C LYS A 51 7.26 -39.64 8.11
N LEU A 52 6.90 -38.87 7.07
CA LEU A 52 7.36 -39.13 5.71
C LEU A 52 8.84 -38.71 5.57
N PRO A 53 9.63 -39.45 4.80
CA PRO A 53 10.98 -39.01 4.45
C PRO A 53 10.99 -37.67 3.71
N CYS A 54 11.97 -36.83 4.02
CA CYS A 54 12.12 -35.49 3.44
C CYS A 54 12.38 -35.49 1.92
N TYR A 55 12.79 -36.61 1.32
CA TYR A 55 12.96 -36.70 -0.13
C TYR A 55 11.62 -36.59 -0.89
N ILE A 56 10.52 -37.00 -0.27
CA ILE A 56 9.17 -36.97 -0.86
C ILE A 56 8.63 -35.54 -0.93
N GLU A 57 9.10 -34.64 -0.06
CA GLU A 57 8.66 -33.25 -0.01
C GLU A 57 8.77 -32.56 -1.38
N LYS A 58 9.84 -32.85 -2.12
CA LYS A 58 10.12 -32.23 -3.42
C LYS A 58 9.06 -32.54 -4.48
N ASP A 59 8.40 -33.69 -4.36
CA ASP A 59 7.35 -34.13 -5.28
C ASP A 59 5.95 -33.90 -4.71
N LEU A 60 5.80 -34.03 -3.39
CA LEU A 60 4.54 -33.83 -2.68
C LEU A 60 4.12 -32.36 -2.68
N TYR A 61 5.05 -31.43 -2.44
CA TYR A 61 4.74 -30.00 -2.44
C TYR A 61 4.13 -29.52 -3.77
N PRO A 62 4.79 -29.70 -4.94
CA PRO A 62 4.23 -29.22 -6.19
C PRO A 62 2.94 -29.95 -6.57
N ALA A 63 2.80 -31.25 -6.26
CA ALA A 63 1.56 -31.98 -6.51
C ALA A 63 0.39 -31.48 -5.64
N LEU A 64 0.65 -31.18 -4.37
CA LEU A 64 -0.33 -30.62 -3.45
C LEU A 64 -0.72 -29.19 -3.83
N ASP A 65 0.27 -28.37 -4.21
CA ASP A 65 0.05 -26.99 -4.63
C ASP A 65 -0.79 -26.93 -5.91
N ALA A 66 -0.45 -27.74 -6.91
CA ALA A 66 -1.23 -27.87 -8.15
C ALA A 66 -2.67 -28.32 -7.86
N PHE A 67 -2.85 -29.36 -7.04
CA PHE A 67 -4.18 -29.85 -6.67
C PHE A 67 -5.02 -28.78 -5.96
N VAL A 68 -4.46 -28.08 -4.97
CA VAL A 68 -5.17 -27.02 -4.24
C VAL A 68 -5.55 -25.89 -5.19
N ASN A 69 -4.65 -25.48 -6.09
CA ASN A 69 -4.91 -24.40 -7.04
C ASN A 69 -6.00 -24.79 -8.07
N GLU A 70 -5.91 -25.97 -8.66
CA GLU A 70 -6.89 -26.47 -9.64
C GLU A 70 -8.27 -26.61 -9.02
N GLU A 71 -8.35 -27.23 -7.85
CA GLU A 71 -9.63 -27.45 -7.18
C GLU A 71 -10.23 -26.16 -6.62
N THR A 72 -9.40 -25.22 -6.17
CA THR A 72 -9.86 -23.88 -5.78
C THR A 72 -10.40 -23.12 -6.99
N LYS A 73 -9.74 -23.22 -8.14
CA LYS A 73 -10.24 -22.62 -9.39
C LYS A 73 -11.59 -23.23 -9.79
N ASN A 74 -11.68 -24.56 -9.85
CA ASN A 74 -12.92 -25.25 -10.18
C ASN A 74 -14.05 -24.89 -9.22
N TYR A 75 -13.77 -24.75 -7.92
CA TYR A 75 -14.75 -24.30 -6.94
C TYR A 75 -15.32 -22.92 -7.28
N TYR A 76 -14.46 -21.95 -7.61
CA TYR A 76 -14.93 -20.61 -8.00
C TYR A 76 -15.63 -20.60 -9.36
N ASP A 77 -15.19 -21.42 -10.31
CA ASP A 77 -15.85 -21.59 -11.60
C ASP A 77 -17.29 -22.16 -11.40
N ASP A 78 -17.45 -23.20 -10.57
CA ASP A 78 -18.76 -23.80 -10.25
C ASP A 78 -19.68 -22.80 -9.54
N VAL A 79 -19.15 -22.03 -8.58
CA VAL A 79 -19.92 -20.99 -7.87
C VAL A 79 -20.36 -19.90 -8.85
N ALA A 80 -19.46 -19.44 -9.72
CA ALA A 80 -19.77 -18.43 -10.72
C ALA A 80 -20.82 -18.93 -11.72
N GLU A 81 -20.70 -20.17 -12.19
CA GLU A 81 -21.66 -20.77 -13.12
C GLU A 81 -23.06 -20.87 -12.49
N LYS A 82 -23.17 -21.32 -11.22
CA LYS A 82 -24.44 -21.31 -10.48
C LYS A 82 -25.06 -19.92 -10.35
N VAL A 83 -24.25 -18.89 -10.09
CA VAL A 83 -24.71 -17.50 -10.03
C VAL A 83 -25.19 -17.01 -11.41
N ILE A 84 -24.48 -17.37 -12.48
CA ILE A 84 -24.87 -17.03 -13.85
C ILE A 84 -26.17 -17.74 -14.24
N GLU A 85 -26.33 -19.02 -13.90
CA GLU A 85 -27.54 -19.79 -14.16
C GLU A 85 -28.76 -19.27 -13.39
N SER A 86 -28.60 -18.98 -12.10
CA SER A 86 -29.66 -18.37 -11.29
C SER A 86 -30.03 -16.96 -11.78
N SER A 87 -29.06 -16.20 -12.31
CA SER A 87 -29.35 -14.93 -13.00
C SER A 87 -30.14 -15.12 -14.29
N LYS A 88 -29.78 -16.12 -15.12
CA LYS A 88 -30.53 -16.44 -16.35
C LYS A 88 -31.95 -16.95 -16.07
N ASN A 89 -32.14 -17.65 -14.96
CA ASN A 89 -33.44 -18.17 -14.52
C ASN A 89 -34.31 -17.11 -13.82
N GLY A 90 -33.81 -15.88 -13.65
CA GLY A 90 -34.57 -14.75 -13.11
C GLY A 90 -34.70 -14.75 -11.59
N GLU A 91 -33.93 -15.56 -10.86
CA GLU A 91 -33.89 -15.54 -9.38
C GLU A 91 -33.03 -14.39 -8.82
N ILE A 92 -32.04 -13.93 -9.60
CA ILE A 92 -31.22 -12.78 -9.22
C ILE A 92 -31.81 -11.51 -9.82
N ASP A 93 -32.22 -10.60 -8.93
CA ASP A 93 -32.66 -9.26 -9.30
C ASP A 93 -31.46 -8.44 -9.82
N VAL A 94 -31.28 -8.44 -11.14
CA VAL A 94 -30.20 -7.72 -11.83
C VAL A 94 -30.24 -6.23 -11.49
N GLU A 95 -31.43 -5.65 -11.27
CA GLU A 95 -31.60 -4.26 -10.89
C GLU A 95 -30.98 -3.97 -9.51
N ALA A 96 -31.12 -4.89 -8.55
CA ALA A 96 -30.50 -4.76 -7.24
C ALA A 96 -28.97 -4.82 -7.31
N VAL A 97 -28.41 -5.66 -8.18
CA VAL A 97 -26.96 -5.75 -8.41
C VAL A 97 -26.43 -4.47 -9.04
N VAL A 98 -27.11 -3.94 -10.06
CA VAL A 98 -26.76 -2.66 -10.70
C VAL A 98 -26.81 -1.53 -9.69
N LYS A 99 -27.87 -1.45 -8.88
CA LYS A 99 -27.99 -0.43 -7.84
C LYS A 99 -26.93 -0.55 -6.75
N ALA A 100 -26.53 -1.76 -6.37
CA ALA A 100 -25.45 -1.99 -5.42
C ALA A 100 -24.10 -1.56 -6.00
N TRP A 101 -23.83 -1.87 -7.27
CA TRP A 101 -22.65 -1.41 -8.00
C TRP A 101 -22.63 0.10 -8.16
N GLU A 102 -23.74 0.73 -8.55
CA GLU A 102 -23.85 2.18 -8.62
C GLU A 102 -23.58 2.85 -7.28
N LYS A 103 -24.09 2.26 -6.19
CA LYS A 103 -23.85 2.75 -4.84
C LYS A 103 -22.38 2.63 -4.46
N ALA A 104 -21.77 1.46 -4.65
CA ALA A 104 -20.36 1.23 -4.36
C ALA A 104 -19.45 2.15 -5.19
N PHE A 105 -19.75 2.29 -6.48
CA PHE A 105 -19.04 3.18 -7.39
C PHE A 105 -19.18 4.64 -6.98
N LYS A 106 -20.39 5.10 -6.61
CA LYS A 106 -20.60 6.46 -6.09
C LYS A 106 -19.82 6.67 -4.81
N GLU A 107 -19.90 5.75 -3.84
CA GLU A 107 -19.19 5.88 -2.56
C GLU A 107 -17.66 5.95 -2.76
N GLU A 108 -17.10 5.09 -3.60
CA GLU A 108 -15.66 5.08 -3.90
C GLU A 108 -15.23 6.29 -4.75
N THR A 109 -16.03 6.67 -5.75
CA THR A 109 -15.71 7.79 -6.63
C THR A 109 -15.90 9.14 -5.92
N ILE A 110 -16.78 9.26 -4.92
CA ILE A 110 -16.94 10.50 -4.13
C ILE A 110 -15.68 10.86 -3.34
N GLU A 111 -14.87 9.89 -2.91
CA GLU A 111 -13.59 10.18 -2.24
C GLU A 111 -12.51 10.71 -3.19
N TYR A 112 -12.62 10.43 -4.50
CA TYR A 112 -11.60 10.78 -5.51
C TYR A 112 -12.08 11.75 -6.60
N ALA A 113 -13.38 12.05 -6.65
CA ALA A 113 -13.93 13.03 -7.57
C ALA A 113 -13.75 14.42 -6.99
N ASP A 114 -13.18 15.31 -7.80
CA ASP A 114 -13.25 16.75 -7.54
C ASP A 114 -14.72 17.12 -7.34
N PRO A 115 -15.10 17.79 -6.23
CA PRO A 115 -16.49 18.09 -5.96
C PRO A 115 -17.07 18.96 -7.08
N GLN A 116 -17.85 18.36 -7.97
CA GLN A 116 -18.72 19.12 -8.86
C GLN A 116 -19.91 19.64 -8.03
N GLY A 117 -19.69 20.74 -7.32
CA GLY A 117 -20.71 21.46 -6.58
C GLY A 117 -20.25 22.86 -6.18
N ALA A 118 -21.02 23.88 -6.61
CA ALA A 118 -20.72 25.32 -6.60
C ALA A 118 -19.38 25.65 -7.28
N THR A 119 -19.36 26.65 -8.17
CA THR A 119 -18.07 27.15 -8.67
C THR A 119 -17.23 27.54 -7.46
N ASP A 120 -15.93 27.20 -7.45
CA ASP A 120 -15.02 27.53 -6.34
C ASP A 120 -15.22 28.97 -5.83
N GLU A 121 -15.50 29.88 -6.76
CA GLU A 121 -15.81 31.28 -6.50
C GLU A 121 -17.03 31.54 -5.58
N GLU A 122 -18.11 30.77 -5.72
CA GLU A 122 -19.28 30.86 -4.83
C GLU A 122 -18.97 30.31 -3.43
N LEU A 123 -18.16 29.26 -3.36
CA LEU A 123 -17.70 28.69 -2.09
C LEU A 123 -16.75 29.65 -1.37
N PHE A 124 -15.77 30.21 -2.08
CA PHE A 124 -14.86 31.23 -1.57
C PHE A 124 -15.61 32.46 -1.08
N SER A 125 -16.58 32.95 -1.85
CA SER A 125 -17.42 34.09 -1.46
C SER A 125 -18.19 33.81 -0.16
N THR A 126 -18.79 32.62 -0.05
CA THR A 126 -19.55 32.22 1.14
C THR A 126 -18.66 32.04 2.37
N VAL A 127 -17.50 31.41 2.22
CA VAL A 127 -16.55 31.21 3.32
C VAL A 127 -15.95 32.54 3.75
N TYR A 128 -15.59 33.42 2.82
CA TYR A 128 -15.06 34.75 3.13
C TYR A 128 -16.09 35.61 3.86
N HIS A 129 -17.35 35.66 3.39
CA HIS A 129 -18.42 36.39 4.06
C HIS A 129 -18.66 35.87 5.49
N LYS A 130 -18.66 34.54 5.68
CA LYS A 130 -18.75 33.92 7.01
C LYS A 130 -17.54 34.27 7.89
N LEU A 131 -16.35 34.34 7.32
CA LEU A 131 -15.12 34.66 8.04
C LEU A 131 -15.09 36.13 8.48
N VAL A 132 -15.52 37.05 7.61
CA VAL A 132 -15.59 38.49 7.90
C VAL A 132 -16.59 38.81 9.00
N HIS A 133 -17.70 38.06 9.05
CA HIS A 133 -18.69 38.18 10.13
C HIS A 133 -18.44 37.24 11.31
N SER A 134 -17.36 36.45 11.29
CA SER A 134 -17.03 35.53 12.37
C SER A 134 -16.34 36.27 13.52
N PRO A 135 -16.75 36.03 14.78
CA PRO A 135 -16.03 36.52 15.95
C PRO A 135 -14.56 36.09 16.03
N ALA A 136 -14.17 35.06 15.26
CA ALA A 136 -12.81 34.53 15.23
C ALA A 136 -11.84 35.32 14.31
N LEU A 137 -12.33 36.26 13.50
CA LEU A 137 -11.49 37.03 12.58
C LEU A 137 -10.37 37.79 13.31
N GLU A 138 -10.72 38.47 14.39
CA GLU A 138 -9.76 39.22 15.21
C GLU A 138 -8.63 38.32 15.73
N THR A 139 -8.97 37.10 16.16
CA THR A 139 -7.97 36.14 16.63
C THR A 139 -7.05 35.63 15.52
N ILE A 140 -7.60 35.40 14.32
CA ILE A 140 -6.81 34.98 13.15
C ILE A 140 -5.85 36.10 12.73
N LEU A 141 -6.32 37.35 12.69
CA LEU A 141 -5.49 38.51 12.36
C LEU A 141 -4.34 38.72 13.37
N GLN A 142 -4.61 38.52 14.65
CA GLN A 142 -3.58 38.59 15.69
C GLN A 142 -2.52 37.49 15.53
N VAL A 143 -2.94 36.27 15.22
CA VAL A 143 -2.03 35.15 14.95
C VAL A 143 -1.23 35.39 13.68
N GLU A 144 -1.87 35.87 12.60
CA GLU A 144 -1.21 36.21 11.34
C GLU A 144 -0.14 37.29 11.55
N HIS A 145 -0.48 38.36 12.27
CA HIS A 145 0.48 39.40 12.62
C HIS A 145 1.65 38.85 13.45
N SER A 146 1.37 38.02 14.46
CA SER A 146 2.42 37.39 15.28
C SER A 146 3.33 36.50 14.45
N TYR A 147 2.76 35.71 13.53
CA TYR A 147 3.51 34.85 12.63
C TYR A 147 4.36 35.66 11.64
N ALA A 148 3.81 36.72 11.07
CA ALA A 148 4.54 37.62 10.17
C ALA A 148 5.76 38.25 10.85
N LEU A 149 5.60 38.68 12.12
CA LEU A 149 6.73 39.17 12.92
C LEU A 149 7.77 38.09 13.19
N ALA A 150 7.35 36.88 13.56
CA ALA A 150 8.25 35.77 13.83
C ALA A 150 9.05 35.36 12.58
N VAL A 151 8.39 35.27 11.43
CA VAL A 151 9.04 34.96 10.14
C VAL A 151 10.01 36.06 9.75
N LYS A 152 9.64 37.34 9.95
CA LYS A 152 10.53 38.46 9.69
C LYS A 152 11.80 38.38 10.54
N GLU A 153 11.66 38.12 11.83
CA GLU A 153 12.79 37.97 12.76
C GLU A 153 13.71 36.80 12.38
N LEU A 154 13.13 35.64 12.03
CA LEU A 154 13.92 34.50 11.55
C LEU A 154 14.66 34.82 10.25
N THR A 155 14.01 35.58 9.36
CA THR A 155 14.58 35.98 8.08
C THR A 155 15.74 36.96 8.28
N THR A 156 15.61 37.94 9.17
CA THR A 156 16.69 38.88 9.51
C THR A 156 17.85 38.19 10.19
N GLN A 157 17.61 37.30 11.15
CA GLN A 157 18.66 36.51 11.80
C GLN A 157 19.44 35.65 10.80
N ARG A 158 18.72 34.99 9.87
CA ARG A 158 19.34 34.24 8.76
C ARG A 158 20.23 35.16 7.92
N ASP A 159 19.73 36.32 7.50
CA ASP A 159 20.49 37.25 6.66
C ASP A 159 21.75 37.77 7.38
N GLU A 160 21.65 38.08 8.66
CA GLU A 160 22.80 38.49 9.49
C GLU A 160 23.85 37.38 9.60
N GLN A 161 23.43 36.13 9.83
CA GLN A 161 24.34 34.99 9.91
C GLN A 161 25.03 34.72 8.56
N VAL A 162 24.27 34.78 7.46
CA VAL A 162 24.82 34.60 6.10
C VAL A 162 25.81 35.72 5.78
N ALA A 163 25.49 36.97 6.12
CA ALA A 163 26.39 38.10 5.93
C ALA A 163 27.68 37.96 6.75
N ALA A 164 27.58 37.54 8.01
CA ALA A 164 28.73 37.31 8.88
C ALA A 164 29.65 36.19 8.35
N LEU A 165 29.07 35.08 7.90
CA LEU A 165 29.83 33.98 7.28
C LEU A 165 30.53 34.44 6.00
N THR A 166 29.83 35.19 5.15
CA THR A 166 30.38 35.73 3.90
C THR A 166 31.54 36.69 4.17
N ALA A 167 31.39 37.60 5.14
CA ALA A 167 32.46 38.52 5.55
C ALA A 167 33.68 37.77 6.10
N ARG A 168 33.47 36.74 6.92
CA ARG A 168 34.55 35.88 7.44
C ARG A 168 35.28 35.15 6.34
N TRP A 169 34.55 34.60 5.37
CA TRP A 169 35.11 33.93 4.19
C TRP A 169 35.95 34.89 3.34
N ALA A 170 35.43 36.08 3.04
CA ALA A 170 36.14 37.11 2.31
C ALA A 170 37.44 37.53 3.03
N GLY A 171 37.38 37.72 4.35
CA GLY A 171 38.56 38.01 5.17
C GLY A 171 39.60 36.89 5.16
N PHE A 172 39.17 35.62 5.21
CA PHE A 172 40.07 34.47 5.11
C PHE A 172 40.79 34.42 3.74
N ILE A 173 40.04 34.63 2.65
CA ILE A 173 40.61 34.66 1.29
C ILE A 173 41.61 35.82 1.14
N LEU A 174 41.25 37.03 1.56
CA LEU A 174 42.13 38.21 1.49
C LEU A 174 43.39 38.05 2.35
N GLY A 175 43.25 37.46 3.55
CA GLY A 175 44.37 37.13 4.42
C GLY A 175 45.29 36.07 3.83
N GLY A 176 44.73 35.05 3.18
CA GLY A 176 45.48 34.03 2.45
C GLY A 176 46.26 34.62 1.27
N LEU A 177 45.64 35.48 0.47
CA LEU A 177 46.28 36.19 -0.64
C LEU A 177 47.42 37.10 -0.15
N SER A 178 47.20 37.84 0.94
CA SER A 178 48.24 38.69 1.55
C SER A 178 49.44 37.86 2.04
N ARG A 179 49.20 36.70 2.67
CA ARG A 179 50.26 35.79 3.10
C ARG A 179 51.04 35.20 1.92
N LEU A 180 50.34 34.79 0.85
CA LEU A 180 50.98 34.31 -0.38
C LEU A 180 51.83 35.40 -1.03
N SER A 181 51.35 36.64 -1.09
CA SER A 181 52.11 37.78 -1.59
C SER A 181 53.35 38.10 -0.74
N ALA A 182 53.28 37.91 0.59
CA ALA A 182 54.41 38.12 1.49
C ALA A 182 55.47 37.01 1.38
N VAL A 183 55.06 35.77 1.11
CA VAL A 183 55.97 34.64 0.92
C VAL A 183 56.58 34.65 -0.49
N TYR A 184 55.87 35.18 -1.49
CA TYR A 184 56.31 35.26 -2.89
C TYR A 184 56.26 36.70 -3.43
N PRO A 185 57.12 37.63 -2.95
CA PRO A 185 57.13 39.02 -3.43
C PRO A 185 57.58 39.17 -4.89
N LEU A 186 58.14 38.11 -5.50
CA LEU A 186 58.74 38.17 -6.85
C LEU A 186 57.78 37.86 -8.01
N PHE A 187 56.51 37.54 -7.77
CA PHE A 187 55.58 37.16 -8.83
C PHE A 187 54.71 38.30 -9.40
N ILE A 188 54.88 39.55 -8.94
CA ILE A 188 54.08 40.72 -9.41
C ILE A 188 54.95 41.79 -10.11
N LEU A 189 56.16 41.43 -10.58
CA LEU A 189 56.97 42.29 -11.47
C LEU A 189 57.40 41.49 -12.71
N LYS A 190 56.43 41.14 -13.55
CA LYS A 190 56.65 40.94 -14.98
C LYS A 190 55.39 41.21 -15.78
#